data_AF-A0A2A4MKT8-F1
#
_entry.id   AF-A0A2A4MKT8-F1
#
_cell.length_a   1.000
_cell.length_b   1.000
_cell.length_c   1.000
_cell.angle_alpha   90.00
_cell.angle_beta   90.00
_cell.angle_gamma   90.00
#
_symmetry.space_group_name_H-M   'P 1'
#
loop_
_entity.id
_entity.type
_entity.pdbx_description
1 polymer ?
#
loop_
_entity_poly.entity_id
_entity_poly.type
_entity_poly.pdbx_seq_one_letter_code
_entity_poly.pdbx_strand_id
1 'polypeptide(L)' 'MDTLNSNTEDEIQKKITRLVFVDSVAATMVGFGLYGKFSDKPLPFLNDALVINSLLVIGGVMMVFCGYKVFTLLMMRNK' A
#
# COMPACT_ATOMS: atom_id res chain seq x y z
N MET A 1 12.65 20.66 -27.25
CA MET A 1 13.52 20.15 -26.15
C MET A 1 12.64 19.50 -25.08
N ASP A 2 11.55 18.85 -25.51
CA ASP A 2 10.35 18.56 -24.68
C ASP A 2 10.11 17.05 -24.48
N THR A 3 10.88 16.22 -25.18
CA THR A 3 10.83 14.76 -25.07
C THR A 3 11.53 14.24 -23.80
N LEU A 4 12.41 15.03 -23.17
CA LEU A 4 13.06 14.64 -21.91
C LEU A 4 12.12 14.78 -20.69
N ASN A 5 11.19 15.73 -20.74
CA ASN A 5 10.27 15.97 -19.63
C ASN A 5 9.11 14.95 -19.59
N SER A 6 8.50 14.66 -20.74
CA SER A 6 7.42 13.65 -20.85
C SER A 6 7.83 12.25 -20.40
N ASN A 7 9.03 11.80 -20.80
CA ASN A 7 9.54 10.49 -20.37
C ASN A 7 9.69 10.39 -18.84
N THR A 8 10.06 11.48 -18.17
CA THR A 8 10.26 11.50 -16.71
C THR A 8 8.92 11.48 -15.97
N GLU A 9 7.92 12.24 -16.47
CA GLU A 9 6.57 12.25 -15.91
C GLU A 9 5.87 10.89 -16.07
N ASP A 10 6.00 10.25 -17.23
CA ASP A 10 5.45 8.92 -17.49
C ASP A 10 6.10 7.84 -16.60
N GLU A 11 7.42 7.93 -16.38
CA GLU A 11 8.11 7.04 -15.44
C GLU A 11 7.65 7.22 -13.99
N ILE A 12 7.43 8.47 -13.55
CA ILE A 12 6.92 8.76 -12.22
C ILE A 12 5.49 8.25 -12.08
N GLN A 13 4.62 8.46 -13.07
CA GLN A 13 3.26 7.92 -13.06
C GLN A 13 3.23 6.39 -13.04
N LYS A 14 4.11 5.72 -13.78
CA LYS A 14 4.23 4.27 -13.77
C LYS A 14 4.70 3.73 -12.42
N LYS A 15 5.64 4.43 -11.77
CA LYS A 15 6.09 4.12 -10.40
C LYS A 15 4.97 4.32 -9.38
N ILE A 16 4.22 5.42 -9.47
CA ILE A 16 3.07 5.70 -8.61
C ILE A 16 1.98 4.64 -8.80
N THR A 17 1.63 4.30 -10.04
CA THR A 17 0.61 3.28 -10.35
C THR A 17 0.99 1.92 -9.76
N ARG A 18 2.25 1.52 -9.91
CA ARG A 18 2.76 0.29 -9.28
C ARG A 18 2.71 0.35 -7.76
N LEU A 19 3.02 1.51 -7.18
CA LEU A 19 2.94 1.70 -5.73
C LEU A 19 1.50 1.64 -5.21
N VAL A 20 0.56 2.28 -5.90
CA VAL A 20 -0.87 2.25 -5.58
C VAL A 20 -1.40 0.82 -5.65
N PHE A 21 -0.95 0.03 -6.62
CA PHE A 21 -1.32 -1.39 -6.68
C PHE A 21 -0.83 -2.17 -5.45
N VAL A 22 0.44 -2.00 -5.05
CA VAL A 22 0.99 -2.63 -3.85
C VAL A 22 0.28 -2.13 -2.58
N ASP A 23 -0.01 -0.83 -2.50
CA ASP A 23 -0.73 -0.22 -1.40
C ASP A 23 -2.15 -0.75 -1.27
N SER A 24 -2.84 -1.00 -2.39
CA SER A 24 -4.18 -1.61 -2.37
C SER A 24 -4.19 -3.03 -1.80
N VAL A 25 -3.14 -3.81 -2.07
CA VAL A 25 -2.95 -5.14 -1.48
C VAL A 25 -2.69 -5.02 0.01
N ALA A 26 -1.79 -4.10 0.41
CA ALA A 26 -1.50 -3.83 1.82
C ALA A 26 -2.74 -3.37 2.60
N ALA A 27 -3.52 -2.45 2.02
CA ALA A 27 -4.78 -1.96 2.57
C ALA A 27 -5.79 -3.11 2.75
N THR A 28 -5.87 -4.01 1.78
CA THR A 28 -6.72 -5.19 1.85
C THR A 28 -6.29 -6.13 2.98
N MET A 29 -4.99 -6.35 3.15
CA MET A 29 -4.45 -7.15 4.27
C MET A 29 -4.79 -6.54 5.62
N VAL A 30 -4.58 -5.22 5.78
CA VAL A 30 -4.97 -4.50 7.01
C VAL A 30 -6.47 -4.60 7.23
N GLY A 31 -7.28 -4.41 6.19
CA GLY A 31 -8.73 -4.53 6.24
C GLY A 31 -9.19 -5.91 6.70
N PHE A 32 -8.61 -6.99 6.18
CA PHE A 32 -8.89 -8.35 6.64
C PHE A 32 -8.41 -8.60 8.07
N GLY A 33 -7.25 -8.07 8.46
CA GLY A 33 -6.77 -8.13 9.84
C GLY A 33 -7.71 -7.43 10.81
N LEU A 34 -8.18 -6.23 10.47
CA LEU A 34 -9.14 -5.47 11.27
C LEU A 34 -10.50 -6.18 11.32
N TYR A 35 -10.97 -6.70 10.18
CA TYR A 35 -12.20 -7.48 10.13
C TYR A 35 -12.11 -8.73 11.02
N GLY A 36 -11.03 -9.49 10.95
CA GLY A 36 -10.81 -10.64 11.83
C GLY A 36 -10.73 -10.26 13.31
N LYS A 37 -10.14 -9.10 13.63
CA LYS A 37 -9.97 -8.62 15.01
C LYS A 37 -11.24 -8.11 15.66
N PHE A 38 -12.14 -7.50 14.88
CA PHE A 38 -13.34 -6.81 15.38
C PHE A 38 -14.66 -7.47 14.97
N SER A 39 -14.64 -8.54 14.18
CA SER A 39 -15.85 -9.29 13.82
C SER A 39 -16.22 -10.31 14.89
N ASP A 40 -17.50 -10.37 15.24
CA ASP A 40 -18.05 -11.42 16.12
C ASP A 40 -18.05 -12.82 15.45
N LYS A 41 -17.96 -12.85 14.12
CA LYS A 41 -17.89 -14.08 13.30
C LYS A 41 -16.83 -13.93 12.21
N PRO A 42 -15.54 -14.10 12.54
CA PRO A 42 -14.47 -14.02 11.55
C PRO A 42 -14.60 -15.16 10.53
N LEU A 43 -14.04 -14.94 9.33
CA LEU A 43 -13.92 -15.99 8.33
C LEU A 43 -13.03 -17.13 8.86
N PRO A 44 -13.17 -18.37 8.38
CA PRO A 44 -12.44 -19.52 8.93
C PRO A 44 -10.90 -19.34 8.96
N PHE A 45 -10.36 -18.63 7.97
CA PHE A 45 -8.94 -18.32 7.85
C PHE A 45 -8.49 -17.11 8.69
N LEU A 46 -9.43 -16.36 9.26
CA LEU A 46 -9.19 -15.22 10.17
C LEU A 46 -9.50 -15.58 11.63
N ASN A 47 -9.67 -16.87 11.96
CA ASN A 47 -9.92 -17.29 13.33
C ASN A 47 -8.64 -17.39 14.18
N ASP A 48 -7.47 -17.38 13.53
CA ASP A 48 -6.19 -17.44 14.20
C ASP A 48 -5.63 -16.02 14.46
N ALA A 49 -5.38 -15.71 15.74
CA ALA A 49 -4.82 -14.44 16.17
C ALA A 49 -3.43 -14.16 15.56
N LEU A 50 -2.67 -15.21 15.26
CA LEU A 50 -1.35 -15.11 14.64
C LEU A 50 -1.48 -14.63 13.19
N VAL A 51 -2.47 -15.15 12.46
CA VAL A 51 -2.79 -14.71 11.09
C VAL A 51 -3.28 -13.26 11.09
N ILE A 52 -4.22 -12.91 11.97
CA ILE A 52 -4.72 -11.53 12.12
C ILE A 52 -3.57 -10.55 12.39
N ASN A 53 -2.71 -10.86 13.37
CA ASN A 53 -1.59 -9.98 13.70
C ASN A 53 -0.59 -9.87 12.55
N SER A 54 -0.31 -10.98 11.83
CA SER A 54 0.58 -10.94 10.67
C SER A 54 0.02 -10.04 9.56
N LEU A 55 -1.28 -10.10 9.28
CA LEU A 55 -1.96 -9.25 8.30
C LEU A 55 -1.88 -7.77 8.67
N LEU A 56 -2.10 -7.45 9.95
CA LEU A 56 -2.01 -6.07 10.45
C LEU A 56 -0.57 -5.54 10.43
N VAL A 57 0.41 -6.33 10.86
CA VAL A 57 1.81 -5.91 10.91
C VAL A 57 2.40 -5.76 9.51
N ILE A 58 2.25 -6.78 8.66
CA ILE A 58 2.79 -6.74 7.29
C ILE A 58 2.08 -5.67 6.48
N GLY A 59 0.74 -5.63 6.53
CA GLY A 59 -0.05 -4.62 5.82
C GLY A 59 0.25 -3.20 6.31
N GLY A 60 0.37 -3.00 7.63
CA GLY A 60 0.70 -1.71 8.21
C GLY A 60 2.09 -1.20 7.81
N VAL A 61 3.11 -2.06 7.86
CA VAL A 61 4.48 -1.71 7.42
C VAL A 61 4.50 -1.36 5.93
N MET A 62 3.81 -2.14 5.09
CA MET A 62 3.72 -1.87 3.65
C MET A 62 3.01 -0.53 3.36
N MET A 63 1.91 -0.23 4.04
CA MET A 63 1.21 1.06 3.90
C MET A 63 2.11 2.25 4.26
N VAL A 64 2.85 2.17 5.37
CA VAL A 64 3.78 3.24 5.78
C VAL A 64 4.89 3.41 4.74
N PHE A 65 5.45 2.31 4.24
CA PHE A 65 6.50 2.34 3.22
C PHE A 65 6.00 2.91 1.88
N CYS A 66 4.80 2.50 1.44
CA CYS A 66 4.15 3.05 0.25
C CYS A 66 3.89 4.55 0.40
N GLY A 67 3.31 4.97 1.52
CA GLY A 67 3.06 6.38 1.82
C GLY A 67 4.33 7.23 1.76
N TYR A 68 5.43 6.76 2.36
CA TYR A 68 6.72 7.45 2.33
C TYR A 68 7.27 7.62 0.90
N LYS A 69 7.19 6.57 0.08
CA LYS A 69 7.63 6.56 -1.31
C LYS A 69 6.78 7.47 -2.20
N VAL A 70 5.45 7.44 -2.07
CA VAL A 70 4.54 8.33 -2.80
C VAL A 70 4.81 9.79 -2.42
N PHE A 71 4.94 10.08 -1.13
CA PHE A 71 5.23 11.42 -0.65
C PHE A 71 6.57 11.94 -1.19
N THR A 72 7.60 11.10 -1.19
CA THR A 72 8.92 11.43 -1.75
C THR A 72 8.84 11.73 -3.25
N LEU A 73 8.12 10.91 -4.03
CA LEU A 73 7.94 11.12 -5.47
C LEU A 73 7.12 12.38 -5.78
N LEU A 74 6.08 12.67 -4.99
CA LEU A 74 5.30 13.91 -5.11
C LEU A 74 6.14 15.14 -4.79
N MET A 75 7.01 15.06 -3.78
CA MET A 75 7.93 16.14 -3.43
C MET A 75 8.95 16.38 -4.54
N MET A 76 9.46 15.33 -5.20
CA MET A 76 10.32 15.46 -6.37
C MET A 76 9.60 16.04 -7.59
N ARG A 77 8.32 15.73 -7.79
CA ARG A 77 7.52 16.30 -8.87
C ARG A 77 7.27 17.80 -8.69
N ASN A 78 7.20 18.28 -7.45
CA ASN A 78 6.86 19.67 -7.13
C ASN A 78 8.09 20.59 -7.04
N LYS A 79 9.27 20.08 -7.39
CA LYS A 79 10.57 20.77 -7.31
C LYS A 79 11.19 20.87 -8.69
#